data_AF-A0A7S1HXE2-F1
#
_entry.id   AF-A0A7S1HXE2-F1
#
_cell.length_a   1.000
_cell.length_b   1.000
_cell.length_c   1.000
_cell.angle_alpha   90.00
_cell.angle_beta   90.00
_cell.angle_gamma   90.00
#
_symmetry.space_group_name_H-M   'P 1'
#
loop_
_entity.id
_entity.type
_entity.pdbx_description
1 polymer ?
#
loop_
_entity_poly.entity_id
_entity_poly.type
_entity_poly.pdbx_seq_one_letter_code
_entity_poly.pdbx_strand_id
1 'polypeptide(L)'
;SLSMSLLATPMSPVASYKGSADEKTDLVEAYRTGDGSMDVIMSNVPLSECSEEDRYREIVEGLFKSGELAPTPKWTKTNSKAAIARRKKAERAERKEFEEDTQAERTKKSKRDDAAMDVEALRAAIVERRSTGFDDLFAKLERKYAAAETEATAKKPKAGPKAGKAKKKAK
;
A
#
# COMPACT_ATOMS: atom_id res chain seq x y z
N SER A 1 -4.82 21.06 -49.49
CA SER A 1 -5.24 21.50 -48.16
C SER A 1 -5.35 20.28 -47.26
N LEU A 2 -4.23 19.87 -46.64
CA LEU A 2 -4.25 18.81 -45.63
C LEU A 2 -4.58 19.48 -44.29
N SER A 3 -5.83 19.36 -43.87
CA SER A 3 -6.23 19.67 -42.50
C SER A 3 -5.57 18.64 -41.59
N MET A 4 -4.44 19.00 -40.99
CA MET A 4 -3.90 18.28 -39.83
C MET A 4 -4.91 18.46 -38.70
N SER A 5 -5.81 17.50 -38.59
CA SER A 5 -6.59 17.27 -37.39
C SER A 5 -5.61 17.12 -36.23
N LEU A 6 -5.47 18.16 -35.41
CA LEU A 6 -4.84 18.05 -34.09
C LEU A 6 -5.67 17.03 -33.31
N LEU A 7 -5.23 15.76 -33.31
CA LEU A 7 -5.61 14.87 -32.23
C LEU A 7 -5.06 15.50 -30.97
N ALA A 8 -5.93 16.19 -30.23
CA ALA A 8 -5.66 16.60 -28.87
C ALA A 8 -5.37 15.32 -28.08
N THR A 9 -4.08 15.01 -27.92
CA THR A 9 -3.62 14.01 -26.96
C THR A 9 -4.27 14.33 -25.62
N PRO A 10 -4.98 13.38 -24.98
CA PRO A 10 -5.57 13.64 -23.68
C PRO A 10 -4.42 14.02 -22.74
N MET A 11 -4.42 15.27 -22.29
CA MET A 11 -3.45 15.79 -21.35
C MET A 11 -3.56 14.90 -20.10
N SER A 12 -2.49 14.17 -19.78
CA SER A 12 -2.48 13.26 -18.63
C SER A 12 -2.92 14.00 -17.36
N PRO A 13 -3.67 13.39 -16.43
CA PRO A 13 -4.13 14.06 -15.20
C PRO A 13 -2.99 14.70 -14.38
N VAL A 14 -1.79 14.16 -14.50
CA VAL A 14 -0.56 14.69 -13.87
C VAL A 14 -0.15 16.03 -14.50
N ALA A 15 -0.33 16.19 -15.81
CA ALA A 15 0.00 17.42 -16.53
C ALA A 15 -1.03 18.52 -16.29
N SER A 16 -2.30 18.19 -15.99
CA SER A 16 -3.32 19.19 -15.66
C SER A 16 -3.14 19.80 -14.26
N TYR A 17 -2.46 19.09 -13.35
CA TYR A 17 -2.23 19.59 -11.99
C TYR A 17 -1.07 20.58 -11.93
N LYS A 18 0.05 20.29 -12.61
CA LYS A 18 1.23 21.16 -12.59
C LYS A 18 0.93 22.52 -13.25
N GLY A 19 1.15 23.60 -12.52
CA GLY A 19 0.86 24.98 -12.94
C GLY A 19 -0.60 25.39 -12.82
N SER A 20 -1.48 24.52 -12.30
CA SER A 20 -2.91 24.80 -12.15
C SER A 20 -3.19 25.76 -10.99
N ALA A 21 -4.44 26.20 -10.87
CA ALA A 21 -4.89 26.93 -9.69
C ALA A 21 -4.87 26.03 -8.43
N ASP A 22 -5.18 24.74 -8.58
CA ASP A 22 -5.23 23.77 -7.49
C ASP A 22 -3.83 23.54 -6.88
N GLU A 23 -2.78 23.48 -7.71
CA GLU A 23 -1.41 23.37 -7.19
C GLU A 23 -1.04 24.60 -6.33
N LYS A 24 -1.49 25.79 -6.73
CA LYS A 24 -1.24 27.02 -5.96
C LYS A 24 -1.99 27.02 -4.64
N THR A 25 -3.24 26.54 -4.62
CA THR A 25 -4.00 26.44 -3.37
C THR A 25 -3.34 25.45 -2.40
N ASP A 26 -2.90 24.30 -2.91
CA ASP A 26 -2.22 23.28 -2.11
C ASP A 26 -0.88 23.79 -1.58
N LEU A 27 -0.13 24.56 -2.39
CA LEU A 27 1.11 25.23 -1.94
C LEU A 27 0.86 26.25 -0.82
N VAL A 28 -0.19 27.07 -0.93
CA VAL A 28 -0.56 28.07 0.09
C VAL A 28 -0.98 27.38 1.38
N GLU A 29 -1.79 26.33 1.29
CA GLU A 29 -2.23 25.55 2.46
C GLU A 29 -1.04 24.85 3.14
N ALA A 30 -0.16 24.22 2.37
CA ALA A 30 1.04 23.59 2.90
C ALA A 30 2.01 24.61 3.52
N TYR A 31 2.16 25.79 2.91
CA TYR A 31 2.97 26.88 3.46
C TYR A 31 2.43 27.35 4.82
N ARG A 32 1.11 27.53 4.93
CA ARG A 32 0.47 27.95 6.19
C ARG A 32 0.60 26.87 7.27
N THR A 33 0.38 25.62 6.91
CA THR A 33 0.49 24.47 7.82
C THR A 33 1.93 24.28 8.32
N GLY A 34 2.90 24.45 7.43
CA GLY A 34 4.33 24.28 7.72
C GLY A 34 5.05 25.54 8.19
N ASP A 35 4.35 26.67 8.34
CA ASP A 35 4.94 27.98 8.67
C ASP A 35 6.11 28.33 7.73
N GLY A 36 5.94 28.05 6.43
CA GLY A 36 6.94 28.24 5.38
C GLY A 36 8.07 27.23 5.36
N SER A 37 7.96 26.07 6.01
CA SER A 37 8.94 24.99 5.87
C SER A 37 8.84 24.30 4.51
N MET A 38 9.90 24.38 3.69
CA MET A 38 9.95 23.66 2.40
C MET A 38 9.82 22.14 2.59
N ASP A 39 10.34 21.58 3.68
CA ASP A 39 10.23 20.15 3.97
C ASP A 39 8.76 19.72 4.14
N VAL A 40 7.91 20.59 4.71
CA VAL A 40 6.46 20.32 4.89
C VAL A 40 5.71 20.48 3.57
N ILE A 41 6.12 21.45 2.75
CA ILE A 41 5.53 21.67 1.43
C ILE A 41 5.76 20.44 0.54
N MET A 42 6.97 19.89 0.51
CA MET A 42 7.29 18.72 -0.31
C MET A 42 6.55 17.45 0.18
N SER A 43 6.22 17.35 1.47
CA SER A 43 5.47 16.19 1.96
C SER A 43 3.95 16.29 1.72
N ASN A 44 3.40 17.49 1.66
CA ASN A 44 1.95 17.71 1.58
C ASN A 44 1.46 18.00 0.17
N VAL A 45 2.28 18.59 -0.70
CA VAL A 45 1.88 18.91 -2.08
C VAL A 45 1.92 17.63 -2.92
N PRO A 46 0.79 17.23 -3.54
CA PRO A 46 0.75 16.08 -4.43
C PRO A 46 1.72 16.18 -5.60
N LEU A 47 2.26 15.02 -6.01
CA LEU A 47 3.12 14.90 -7.20
C LEU A 47 4.39 15.76 -7.15
N SER A 48 4.81 16.14 -5.95
CA SER A 48 6.05 16.86 -5.72
C SER A 48 7.25 15.92 -5.80
N GLU A 49 8.32 16.42 -6.39
CA GLU A 49 9.63 15.75 -6.45
C GLU A 49 10.69 16.77 -6.01
N CYS A 50 11.79 16.35 -5.36
CA CYS A 50 12.82 17.30 -4.94
C CYS A 50 13.55 17.97 -6.12
N SER A 51 13.39 17.44 -7.33
CA SER A 51 13.84 18.07 -8.57
C SER A 51 13.07 19.37 -8.89
N GLU A 52 11.80 19.46 -8.46
CA GLU A 52 10.88 20.56 -8.74
C GLU A 52 10.88 21.66 -7.67
N GLU A 53 11.73 21.54 -6.64
CA GLU A 53 11.83 22.49 -5.53
C GLU A 53 12.04 23.94 -6.00
N ASP A 54 12.79 24.12 -7.09
CA ASP A 54 13.06 25.43 -7.67
C ASP A 54 11.79 26.07 -8.28
N ARG A 55 10.89 25.29 -8.89
CA ARG A 55 9.59 25.77 -9.38
C ARG A 55 8.72 26.25 -8.22
N TYR A 56 8.64 25.47 -7.15
CA TYR A 56 7.84 25.83 -5.97
C TYR A 56 8.34 27.11 -5.31
N ARG A 57 9.66 27.29 -5.26
CA ARG A 57 10.27 28.54 -4.79
C ARG A 57 9.80 29.74 -5.62
N GLU A 58 9.86 29.66 -6.94
CA GLU A 58 9.45 30.77 -7.82
C GLU A 58 7.96 31.12 -7.63
N ILE A 59 7.10 30.12 -7.47
CA ILE A 59 5.66 30.33 -7.21
C ILE A 59 5.48 31.06 -5.88
N VAL A 60 6.10 30.57 -4.79
CA VAL A 60 5.98 31.17 -3.45
C VAL A 60 6.58 32.56 -3.40
N GLU A 61 7.70 32.81 -4.09
CA GLU A 61 8.28 34.15 -4.22
C GLU A 61 7.36 35.10 -5.01
N GLY A 62 6.64 34.59 -6.00
CA GLY A 62 5.56 35.31 -6.67
C GLY A 62 4.43 35.69 -5.70
N LEU A 63 4.04 34.78 -4.80
CA LEU A 63 3.01 35.01 -3.78
C LEU A 63 3.47 35.99 -2.68
N PHE A 64 4.77 36.09 -2.41
CA PHE A 64 5.31 37.15 -1.56
C PHE A 64 5.21 38.52 -2.22
N LYS A 65 5.47 38.60 -3.53
CA LYS A 65 5.35 39.85 -4.30
C LYS A 65 3.90 40.31 -4.42
N SER A 66 2.95 39.39 -4.52
CA SER A 66 1.51 39.72 -4.51
C SER A 66 0.98 40.08 -3.11
N GLY A 67 1.74 39.79 -2.05
CA GLY A 67 1.36 40.03 -0.67
C GLY A 67 0.39 38.99 -0.09
N GLU A 68 0.14 37.88 -0.80
CA GLU A 68 -0.73 36.80 -0.34
C GLU A 68 -0.08 35.94 0.75
N LEU A 69 1.25 35.84 0.72
CA LEU A 69 2.05 35.18 1.73
C LEU A 69 3.12 36.13 2.30
N ALA A 70 3.50 35.88 3.54
CA ALA A 70 4.60 36.59 4.19
C ALA A 70 5.83 35.67 4.34
N PRO A 71 7.05 36.17 4.11
CA PRO A 71 8.27 35.39 4.30
C PRO A 71 8.47 35.06 5.78
N THR A 72 8.68 33.78 6.10
CA THR A 72 8.94 33.32 7.47
C THR A 72 10.43 32.99 7.68
N PRO A 73 10.94 32.99 8.93
CA PRO A 73 12.31 32.58 9.21
C PRO A 73 12.60 31.12 8.79
N LYS A 74 11.59 30.24 8.90
CA LYS A 74 11.69 28.83 8.49
C LYS A 74 11.83 28.70 6.97
N TRP A 75 11.15 29.53 6.20
CA TRP A 75 11.35 29.59 4.76
C TRP A 75 12.81 29.85 4.42
N THR A 76 13.41 30.92 4.93
CA THR A 76 14.82 31.24 4.67
C THR A 76 15.79 30.13 5.08
N LYS A 77 15.54 29.47 6.22
CA LYS A 77 16.38 28.37 6.72
C LYS A 77 16.27 27.11 5.85
N THR A 78 15.05 26.69 5.55
CA THR A 78 14.78 25.48 4.76
C THR A 78 15.15 25.65 3.29
N ASN A 79 15.29 26.90 2.84
CA ASN A 79 15.63 27.24 1.46
C ASN A 79 17.13 27.47 1.21
N SER A 80 17.97 27.22 2.22
CA SER A 80 19.42 27.30 2.11
C SER A 80 20.01 26.19 1.23
N LYS A 81 21.14 26.45 0.56
CA LYS A 81 21.84 25.46 -0.28
C LYS A 81 22.12 24.14 0.45
N ALA A 82 22.46 24.20 1.73
CA ALA A 82 22.70 23.03 2.55
C ALA A 82 21.43 22.19 2.80
N ALA A 83 20.30 22.85 3.07
CA ALA A 83 19.01 22.17 3.27
C ALA A 83 18.53 21.48 1.98
N ILE A 84 18.67 22.14 0.83
CA ILE A 84 18.37 21.59 -0.50
C ILE A 84 19.24 20.35 -0.77
N ALA A 85 20.55 20.48 -0.57
CA ALA A 85 21.48 19.37 -0.78
C ALA A 85 21.17 18.17 0.11
N ARG A 86 20.78 18.41 1.38
CA ARG A 86 20.34 17.37 2.30
C ARG A 86 19.10 16.64 1.77
N ARG A 87 18.06 17.37 1.33
CA ARG A 87 16.85 16.77 0.75
C ARG A 87 17.14 15.93 -0.49
N LYS A 88 17.86 16.49 -1.47
CA LYS A 88 18.23 15.77 -2.69
C LYS A 88 19.07 14.52 -2.41
N LYS A 89 19.90 14.53 -1.36
CA LYS A 89 20.65 13.35 -0.92
C LYS A 89 19.75 12.30 -0.27
N ALA A 90 18.82 12.71 0.59
CA ALA A 90 17.87 11.82 1.23
C ALA A 90 16.98 11.11 0.20
N GLU A 91 16.37 11.87 -0.72
CA GLU A 91 15.53 11.32 -1.80
C GLU A 91 16.32 10.35 -2.69
N ARG A 92 17.58 10.66 -3.02
CA ARG A 92 18.44 9.75 -3.78
C ARG A 92 18.72 8.45 -3.02
N ALA A 93 18.93 8.52 -1.71
CA ALA A 93 19.17 7.33 -0.88
C ALA A 93 17.91 6.46 -0.83
N GLU A 94 16.75 7.05 -0.57
CA GLU A 94 15.46 6.36 -0.55
C GLU A 94 15.13 5.72 -1.90
N ARG A 95 15.35 6.45 -3.01
CA ARG A 95 15.18 5.91 -4.36
C ARG A 95 16.09 4.72 -4.62
N LYS A 96 17.34 4.80 -4.17
CA LYS A 96 18.32 3.72 -4.34
C LYS A 96 17.94 2.48 -3.51
N GLU A 97 17.47 2.67 -2.27
CA GLU A 97 16.97 1.57 -1.43
C GLU A 97 15.73 0.92 -2.04
N PHE A 98 14.79 1.71 -2.56
CA PHE A 98 13.62 1.19 -3.26
C PHE A 98 14.00 0.45 -4.55
N GLU A 99 14.95 0.98 -5.32
CA GLU A 99 15.48 0.29 -6.50
C GLU A 99 16.17 -1.02 -6.13
N GLU A 100 16.97 -1.05 -5.06
CA GLU A 100 17.64 -2.25 -4.57
C GLU A 100 16.63 -3.30 -4.06
N ASP A 101 15.60 -2.89 -3.31
CA ASP A 101 14.57 -3.80 -2.81
C ASP A 101 13.68 -4.32 -3.94
N THR A 102 13.29 -3.46 -4.90
CA THR A 102 12.55 -3.91 -6.10
C THR A 102 13.39 -4.80 -7.00
N GLN A 103 14.71 -4.60 -7.06
CA GLN A 103 15.61 -5.48 -7.81
C GLN A 103 15.84 -6.81 -7.06
N ALA A 104 15.89 -6.80 -5.73
CA ALA A 104 15.90 -8.00 -4.89
C ALA A 104 14.58 -8.78 -5.02
N GLU A 105 13.44 -8.11 -5.08
CA GLU A 105 12.13 -8.68 -5.41
C GLU A 105 12.12 -9.25 -6.83
N ARG A 106 12.64 -8.52 -7.83
CA ARG A 106 12.70 -8.99 -9.23
C ARG A 106 13.64 -10.20 -9.39
N THR A 107 14.74 -10.26 -8.66
CA THR A 107 15.66 -11.41 -8.67
C THR A 107 15.13 -12.60 -7.86
N LYS A 108 14.36 -12.37 -6.79
CA LYS A 108 13.55 -13.42 -6.14
C LYS A 108 12.43 -13.90 -7.06
N LYS A 109 11.83 -13.00 -7.84
CA LYS A 109 10.77 -13.31 -8.80
C LYS A 109 11.29 -14.07 -10.02
N SER A 110 12.47 -13.76 -10.54
CA SER A 110 13.10 -14.58 -11.59
C SER A 110 13.45 -15.98 -11.09
N LYS A 111 13.85 -16.14 -9.81
CA LYS A 111 13.95 -17.46 -9.16
C LYS A 111 12.60 -18.15 -8.94
N ARG A 112 11.50 -17.38 -8.89
CA ARG A 112 10.12 -17.85 -8.77
C ARG A 112 9.48 -18.12 -10.15
N ASP A 113 10.03 -17.59 -11.23
CA ASP A 113 9.57 -17.90 -12.59
C ASP A 113 10.07 -19.30 -13.03
N ASP A 114 11.17 -19.82 -12.47
CA ASP A 114 11.46 -21.27 -12.46
C ASP A 114 10.41 -22.07 -11.65
N ALA A 115 9.73 -21.43 -10.70
CA ALA A 115 8.57 -21.95 -10.00
C ALA A 115 7.23 -21.54 -10.68
N ALA A 116 7.22 -20.98 -11.89
CA ALA A 116 5.97 -20.77 -12.64
C ALA A 116 5.31 -22.11 -13.04
N MET A 117 6.05 -23.22 -13.01
CA MET A 117 5.54 -24.59 -13.05
C MET A 117 4.77 -25.01 -11.77
N ASP A 118 4.79 -24.19 -10.71
CA ASP A 118 4.13 -24.42 -9.41
C ASP A 118 2.79 -23.66 -9.27
N VAL A 119 2.41 -22.81 -10.23
CA VAL A 119 1.09 -22.12 -10.19
C VAL A 119 -0.06 -23.10 -10.36
N GLU A 120 0.13 -24.16 -11.16
CA GLU A 120 -0.86 -25.24 -11.33
C GLU A 120 -0.97 -26.09 -10.06
N ALA A 121 0.16 -26.38 -9.40
CA ALA A 121 0.18 -27.07 -8.11
C ALA A 121 -0.45 -26.24 -6.99
N LEU A 122 -0.24 -24.93 -6.96
CA LEU A 122 -0.91 -24.02 -6.03
C LEU A 122 -2.42 -23.94 -6.28
N ARG A 123 -2.86 -23.93 -7.55
CA ARG A 123 -4.28 -24.01 -7.92
C ARG A 123 -4.88 -25.33 -7.43
N ALA A 124 -4.20 -26.46 -7.66
CA ALA A 124 -4.63 -27.77 -7.18
C ALA A 124 -4.75 -27.81 -5.64
N ALA A 125 -3.76 -27.29 -4.91
CA ALA A 125 -3.79 -27.24 -3.45
C ALA A 125 -4.91 -26.35 -2.89
N ILE A 126 -5.24 -25.23 -3.55
CA ILE A 126 -6.37 -24.37 -3.16
C ILE A 126 -7.71 -25.09 -3.39
N VAL A 127 -7.84 -25.81 -4.50
CA VAL A 127 -9.04 -26.60 -4.81
C VAL A 127 -9.21 -27.75 -3.80
N GLU A 128 -8.14 -28.50 -3.53
CA GLU A 128 -8.13 -29.61 -2.56
C GLU A 128 -8.47 -29.14 -1.14
N ARG A 129 -7.90 -28.01 -0.69
CA ARG A 129 -8.22 -27.45 0.63
C ARG A 129 -9.68 -27.02 0.73
N ARG A 130 -10.27 -26.54 -0.38
CA ARG A 130 -11.69 -26.18 -0.42
C ARG A 130 -12.55 -27.45 -0.37
N SER A 131 -12.27 -28.46 -1.20
CA SER A 131 -13.06 -29.69 -1.25
C SER A 131 -13.04 -30.43 0.09
N THR A 132 -11.87 -30.63 0.69
CA THR A 132 -11.74 -31.29 2.00
C THR A 132 -12.47 -30.55 3.13
N GLY A 133 -12.46 -29.21 3.10
CA GLY A 133 -13.25 -28.39 4.03
C GLY A 133 -14.77 -28.53 3.82
N PHE A 134 -15.22 -28.68 2.57
CA PHE A 134 -16.62 -28.96 2.24
C PHE A 134 -17.03 -30.38 2.64
N ASP A 135 -16.18 -31.39 2.44
CA ASP A 135 -16.47 -32.78 2.81
C ASP A 135 -16.62 -32.94 4.33
N ASP A 136 -15.78 -32.28 5.12
CA ASP A 136 -15.91 -32.26 6.59
C ASP A 136 -17.19 -31.54 7.05
N LEU A 137 -17.63 -30.49 6.33
CA LEU A 137 -18.90 -29.83 6.58
C LEU A 137 -20.09 -30.77 6.26
N PHE A 138 -20.06 -31.46 5.12
CA PHE A 138 -21.08 -32.44 4.74
C PHE A 138 -21.12 -33.61 5.72
N ALA A 139 -19.98 -34.17 6.14
CA ALA A 139 -19.93 -35.23 7.14
C ALA A 139 -20.54 -34.79 8.49
N LYS A 140 -20.37 -33.52 8.88
CA LYS A 140 -21.01 -32.95 10.08
C LYS A 140 -22.51 -32.76 9.91
N LEU A 141 -22.97 -32.35 8.71
CA LEU A 141 -24.39 -32.24 8.38
C LEU A 141 -25.06 -33.62 8.35
N GLU A 142 -24.47 -34.56 7.63
CA GLU A 142 -24.90 -35.95 7.58
C GLU A 142 -24.98 -36.54 8.99
N ARG A 143 -23.97 -36.36 9.84
CA ARG A 143 -24.06 -36.81 11.24
C ARG A 143 -25.21 -36.15 11.99
N LYS A 144 -25.46 -34.86 11.81
CA LYS A 144 -26.56 -34.17 12.51
C LYS A 144 -27.94 -34.65 12.05
N TYR A 145 -28.11 -34.90 10.76
CA TYR A 145 -29.41 -35.29 10.20
C TYR A 145 -29.64 -36.81 10.15
N ALA A 146 -28.60 -37.62 9.98
CA ALA A 146 -28.67 -39.07 10.16
C ALA A 146 -28.83 -39.45 11.64
N ALA A 147 -28.22 -38.70 12.57
CA ALA A 147 -28.51 -38.87 13.99
C ALA A 147 -29.96 -38.50 14.32
N ALA A 148 -30.54 -37.51 13.63
CA ALA A 148 -31.96 -37.15 13.81
C ALA A 148 -32.93 -38.27 13.38
N GLU A 149 -32.57 -39.10 12.38
CA GLU A 149 -33.33 -40.32 12.04
C GLU A 149 -33.19 -41.41 13.12
N THR A 150 -32.02 -41.53 13.76
CA THR A 150 -31.79 -42.50 14.85
C THR A 150 -32.33 -42.06 16.21
N GLU A 151 -32.43 -40.75 16.47
CA GLU A 151 -32.98 -40.21 17.71
C GLU A 151 -34.52 -40.12 17.70
N ALA A 152 -35.17 -40.23 16.54
CA ALA A 152 -36.61 -40.47 16.45
C ALA A 152 -37.03 -41.88 16.91
N THR A 153 -36.10 -42.84 16.97
CA THR A 153 -36.38 -44.24 17.36
C THR A 153 -35.72 -44.70 18.67
N ALA A 154 -34.84 -43.91 19.29
CA ALA A 154 -34.08 -44.33 20.48
C ALA A 154 -34.41 -43.52 21.76
N LYS A 155 -35.66 -43.57 22.24
CA LYS A 155 -35.98 -43.27 23.65
C LYS A 155 -35.80 -44.51 24.53
N LYS A 156 -34.61 -44.69 25.14
CA LYS A 156 -34.41 -44.95 26.60
C LYS A 156 -32.93 -45.11 27.00
N PRO A 157 -32.54 -44.72 28.22
CA PRO A 157 -31.15 -44.40 28.58
C PRO A 157 -30.45 -45.54 29.34
N LYS A 158 -29.11 -45.62 29.29
CA LYS A 158 -28.31 -46.15 30.42
C LYS A 158 -26.86 -45.61 30.49
N ALA A 159 -26.58 -45.08 31.68
CA ALA A 159 -25.37 -45.21 32.50
C ALA A 159 -24.01 -44.78 31.92
N GLY A 160 -23.44 -43.72 32.52
CA GLY A 160 -22.07 -43.26 32.26
C GLY A 160 -20.99 -44.19 32.83
N PRO A 161 -19.71 -43.96 32.49
CA PRO A 161 -18.62 -44.78 33.01
C PRO A 161 -17.93 -44.13 34.23
N LYS A 162 -17.68 -45.01 35.21
CA LYS A 162 -16.89 -44.79 36.43
C LYS A 162 -15.39 -44.62 36.14
N ALA A 163 -14.74 -43.94 37.09
CA ALA A 163 -13.32 -43.65 37.20
C ALA A 163 -12.37 -44.85 37.45
N GLY A 164 -11.08 -44.62 37.13
CA GLY A 164 -9.88 -45.24 37.73
C GLY A 164 -9.19 -46.31 36.87
N LYS A 165 -7.86 -46.46 36.77
CA LYS A 165 -6.69 -45.90 37.49
C LYS A 165 -5.41 -46.14 36.67
N ALA A 166 -4.39 -45.34 36.99
CA ALA A 166 -3.01 -45.31 36.50
C ALA A 166 -2.23 -46.64 36.40
N LYS A 167 -1.15 -46.64 35.59
CA LYS A 167 0.16 -47.20 35.98
C LYS A 167 1.32 -46.45 35.31
N LYS A 168 2.42 -46.40 36.06
CA LYS A 168 3.54 -45.46 36.07
C LYS A 168 4.80 -46.13 35.50
N LYS A 169 5.65 -45.30 34.87
CA LYS A 169 7.11 -45.38 34.56
C LYS A 169 7.92 -46.65 34.88
N ALA A 170 8.90 -46.93 34.00
CA ALA A 170 10.33 -47.19 34.28
C ALA A 170 10.99 -47.58 32.94
N LYS A 171 12.26 -47.32 32.59
CA LYS A 171 13.45 -46.81 33.27
C LYS A 171 14.38 -46.28 32.16
#